data_AF-A0A210PTA5-F1
#
_entry.id   AF-A0A210PTA5-F1
#
_cell.length_a   1.000
_cell.length_b   1.000
_cell.length_c   1.000
_cell.angle_alpha   90.00
_cell.angle_beta   90.00
_cell.angle_gamma   90.00
#
_symmetry.space_group_name_H-M   'P 1'
#
loop_
_entity.id
_entity.type
_entity.pdbx_description
1 polymer ?
#
loop_
_entity_poly.entity_id
_entity_poly.type
_entity_poly.pdbx_seq_one_letter_code
_entity_poly.pdbx_strand_id
1 'polypeptide(L)'
;MKMEGLTLSQQEQICYGELFQTCDVDGTGRITGVRASDLFLSSGLSQDHLMQVTELCGAKRLGHFGRSQFYIALKLIAAAQLGLPVKLDSLNTGKILVYQLVNLNTSKNRCD
;
A
#
# COMPACT_ATOMS: atom_id res chain seq x y z
N MET A 1 -13.11 -16.24 -7.72
CA MET A 1 -11.98 -15.36 -8.09
C MET A 1 -10.88 -15.61 -7.06
N LYS A 2 -9.82 -16.33 -7.43
CA LYS A 2 -8.68 -16.58 -6.52
C LYS A 2 -7.95 -15.25 -6.38
N MET A 3 -8.16 -14.53 -5.27
CA MET A 3 -7.20 -13.50 -4.88
C MET A 3 -5.95 -14.27 -4.49
N GLU A 4 -4.99 -14.38 -5.41
CA GLU A 4 -3.70 -15.01 -5.15
C GLU A 4 -3.11 -14.31 -3.92
N GLY A 5 -2.96 -15.09 -2.85
CA GLY A 5 -2.53 -14.61 -1.55
C GLY A 5 -1.16 -13.97 -1.71
N LEU A 6 -1.13 -12.67 -1.45
CA LEU A 6 0.09 -11.91 -1.49
C LEU A 6 1.01 -12.44 -0.40
N THR A 7 2.13 -13.05 -0.79
CA THR A 7 3.06 -13.68 0.17
C THR A 7 3.91 -12.57 0.81
N LEU A 8 3.70 -12.35 2.10
CA LEU A 8 4.44 -11.40 2.91
C LEU A 8 5.33 -12.13 3.93
N SER A 9 6.59 -11.71 4.02
CA SER A 9 7.47 -12.02 5.13
C SER A 9 6.92 -11.46 6.44
N GLN A 10 7.33 -12.04 7.57
CA GLN A 10 6.93 -11.61 8.90
C GLN A 10 7.18 -10.10 9.13
N GLN A 11 8.28 -9.58 8.60
CA GLN A 11 8.62 -8.16 8.74
C GLN A 11 7.73 -7.26 7.87
N GLU A 12 7.35 -7.69 6.67
CA GLU A 12 6.37 -6.98 5.84
C GLU A 12 5.00 -6.96 6.55
N GLN A 13 4.57 -8.09 7.11
CA GLN A 13 3.30 -8.18 7.83
C GLN A 13 3.24 -7.21 9.01
N ILE A 14 4.33 -7.07 9.77
CA ILE A 14 4.43 -6.13 10.88
C ILE A 14 4.36 -4.69 10.35
N CYS A 15 5.25 -4.28 9.44
CA CYS A 15 5.27 -2.91 8.93
C CYS A 15 3.95 -2.53 8.25
N TYR A 16 3.35 -3.44 7.48
CA TYR A 16 2.11 -3.16 6.76
C TYR A 16 0.93 -3.10 7.73
N GLY A 17 0.96 -3.93 8.78
CA GLY A 17 0.00 -3.88 9.88
C GLY A 17 0.04 -2.55 10.63
N GLU A 18 1.23 -2.04 10.93
CA GLU A 18 1.40 -0.73 11.59
C GLU A 18 0.91 0.43 10.70
N LEU A 19 1.26 0.42 9.41
CA LEU A 19 0.75 1.41 8.45
C LEU A 19 -0.77 1.34 8.33
N PHE A 20 -1.32 0.12 8.29
CA PHE A 20 -2.77 -0.09 8.22
C PHE A 20 -3.45 0.49 9.45
N GLN A 21 -2.96 0.20 10.66
CA GLN A 21 -3.50 0.77 11.91
C GLN A 21 -3.37 2.28 11.96
N THR A 22 -2.29 2.84 11.42
CA THR A 22 -2.09 4.29 11.35
C THR A 22 -3.17 4.97 10.49
N CYS A 23 -3.64 4.28 9.45
CA CYS A 23 -4.71 4.78 8.58
C CYS A 23 -6.13 4.42 9.05
N ASP A 24 -6.31 3.29 9.72
CA ASP A 24 -7.57 2.80 10.30
C ASP A 24 -7.82 3.46 11.66
N VAL A 25 -7.96 4.79 11.67
CA VAL A 25 -8.16 5.59 12.90
C VAL A 25 -9.43 5.20 13.67
N ASP A 26 -10.44 4.70 12.96
CA ASP A 26 -11.71 4.24 13.54
C ASP A 26 -11.66 2.77 13.99
N GLY A 27 -10.56 2.04 13.72
CA GLY A 27 -10.41 0.63 14.09
C GLY A 27 -11.44 -0.30 13.44
N THR A 28 -12.00 0.10 12.30
CA THR A 28 -13.10 -0.63 11.62
C THR A 28 -12.58 -1.76 10.74
N GLY A 29 -11.26 -1.87 10.58
CA GLY A 29 -10.63 -2.77 9.62
C GLY A 29 -10.78 -2.32 8.18
N ARG A 30 -11.11 -1.04 7.94
CA ARG A 30 -11.32 -0.45 6.61
C ARG A 30 -10.71 0.94 6.54
N ILE A 31 -9.89 1.17 5.53
CA ILE A 31 -9.30 2.48 5.25
C ILE A 31 -10.08 3.12 4.11
N THR A 32 -10.55 4.35 4.27
CA THR A 32 -11.26 5.04 3.20
C THR A 32 -10.32 5.31 2.01
N GLY A 33 -10.86 5.34 0.79
CA GLY A 33 -10.06 5.60 -0.40
C GLY A 33 -9.23 6.87 -0.28
N VAL A 34 -9.82 7.94 0.27
CA VAL A 34 -9.14 9.22 0.51
C VAL A 34 -7.94 9.08 1.43
N ARG A 35 -8.08 8.39 2.57
CA ARG A 35 -6.97 8.18 3.52
C ARG A 35 -5.85 7.33 2.92
N ALA A 36 -6.20 6.28 2.21
CA ALA A 36 -5.22 5.45 1.51
C ALA A 36 -4.47 6.28 0.46
N SER A 37 -5.18 7.08 -0.34
CA SER A 37 -4.57 7.96 -1.33
C SER A 37 -3.61 8.99 -0.72
N ASP A 38 -3.97 9.59 0.41
CA ASP A 38 -3.12 10.55 1.13
C ASP A 38 -1.81 9.91 1.64
N LEU A 39 -1.92 8.68 2.18
CA LEU A 39 -0.74 7.89 2.52
C LEU A 39 0.08 7.61 1.26
N PHE A 40 -0.53 7.17 0.17
CA PHE A 40 0.21 6.82 -1.03
C PHE A 40 0.86 8.04 -1.70
N LEU A 41 0.25 9.22 -1.60
CA LEU A 41 0.86 10.48 -2.02
C LEU A 41 2.15 10.76 -1.24
N SER A 42 2.19 10.39 0.04
CA SER A 42 3.40 10.50 0.88
C SER A 42 4.55 9.60 0.39
N SER A 43 4.28 8.61 -0.46
CA SER A 43 5.34 7.79 -1.07
C SER A 43 6.15 8.52 -2.16
N GLY A 44 5.68 9.69 -2.61
CA GLY A 44 6.32 10.47 -3.67
C GLY A 44 6.02 9.97 -5.09
N LEU A 45 5.05 9.07 -5.25
CA LEU A 45 4.60 8.62 -6.58
C LEU A 45 3.65 9.62 -7.24
N SER A 46 3.71 9.69 -8.57
CA SER A 46 2.77 10.45 -9.39
C SER A 46 1.34 9.92 -9.25
N GLN A 47 0.36 10.81 -9.42
CA GLN A 47 -1.07 10.49 -9.34
C GLN A 47 -1.49 9.36 -10.30
N ASP A 48 -0.87 9.26 -11.47
CA ASP A 48 -1.11 8.19 -12.45
C ASP A 48 -0.82 6.79 -11.87
N HIS A 49 0.34 6.62 -11.23
CA HIS A 49 0.69 5.38 -10.54
C HIS A 49 -0.28 5.07 -9.40
N LEU A 50 -0.71 6.08 -8.64
CA LEU A 50 -1.67 5.88 -7.54
C LEU A 50 -3.04 5.43 -8.03
N MET A 51 -3.51 5.97 -9.16
CA MET A 51 -4.73 5.50 -9.81
C MET A 51 -4.59 4.04 -10.24
N GLN A 52 -3.49 3.70 -10.91
CA GLN A 52 -3.22 2.33 -11.34
C GLN A 52 -3.21 1.34 -10.16
N VAL A 53 -2.55 1.68 -9.06
CA VAL A 53 -2.54 0.88 -7.83
C VAL A 53 -3.96 0.65 -7.29
N THR A 54 -4.76 1.72 -7.23
CA THR A 54 -6.13 1.70 -6.70
C THR A 54 -7.09 0.88 -7.58
N GLU A 55 -6.85 0.88 -8.89
CA GLU A 55 -7.59 0.05 -9.84
C GLU A 55 -7.22 -1.43 -9.71
N LEU A 56 -5.94 -1.73 -9.57
CA LEU A 56 -5.45 -3.10 -9.44
C LEU A 56 -5.90 -3.77 -8.14
N CYS A 57 -5.86 -3.07 -7.00
CA CYS A 57 -6.33 -3.64 -5.74
C CYS A 57 -7.88 -3.72 -5.66
N GLY A 58 -8.60 -3.15 -6.63
CA GLY A 58 -10.06 -3.18 -6.70
C GLY A 58 -10.77 -2.22 -5.72
N ALA A 59 -10.04 -1.35 -5.03
CA ALA A 59 -10.61 -0.42 -4.06
C ALA A 59 -11.54 0.62 -4.71
N LYS A 60 -11.33 0.97 -5.99
CA LYS A 60 -12.21 1.88 -6.75
C LYS A 60 -13.67 1.44 -6.77
N ARG A 61 -13.95 0.13 -6.74
CA ARG A 61 -15.32 -0.41 -6.75
C ARG A 61 -15.99 -0.44 -5.37
N LEU A 62 -15.19 -0.42 -4.31
CA LEU A 62 -15.65 -0.54 -2.92
C LEU A 62 -15.65 0.80 -2.17
N GLY A 63 -14.89 1.78 -2.64
CA GLY A 63 -14.69 3.08 -1.97
C GLY A 63 -13.80 3.02 -0.73
N HIS A 64 -13.30 1.83 -0.37
CA HIS A 64 -12.44 1.60 0.79
C HIS A 64 -11.46 0.46 0.49
N PHE A 65 -10.38 0.42 1.28
CA PHE A 65 -9.35 -0.60 1.27
C PHE A 65 -9.49 -1.46 2.53
N GLY A 66 -9.77 -2.75 2.35
CA GLY A 66 -9.57 -3.76 3.38
C GLY A 66 -8.08 -4.11 3.53
N ARG A 67 -7.74 -4.86 4.58
CA ARG A 67 -6.35 -5.26 4.88
C ARG A 67 -5.61 -5.85 3.69
N SER A 68 -6.20 -6.84 3.01
CA SER A 68 -5.57 -7.49 1.86
C SER A 68 -5.32 -6.53 0.69
N GLN A 69 -6.30 -5.65 0.40
CA GLN A 69 -6.21 -4.68 -0.70
C GLN A 69 -5.17 -3.60 -0.40
N PHE A 70 -5.09 -3.18 0.86
CA PHE A 70 -4.09 -2.25 1.31
C PHE A 70 -2.68 -2.83 1.18
N TYR A 71 -2.48 -4.10 1.55
CA TYR A 71 -1.17 -4.75 1.44
C TYR A 71 -0.72 -4.92 -0.02
N ILE A 72 -1.66 -5.25 -0.90
CA ILE A 72 -1.44 -5.26 -2.35
C ILE A 72 -1.02 -3.87 -2.83
N ALA A 73 -1.73 -2.82 -2.40
CA ALA A 73 -1.42 -1.46 -2.78
C ALA A 73 -0.01 -1.03 -2.34
N LEU A 74 0.38 -1.34 -1.10
CA LEU A 74 1.73 -1.05 -0.60
C LEU A 74 2.83 -1.73 -1.42
N LYS A 75 2.63 -2.99 -1.83
CA LYS A 75 3.61 -3.70 -2.68
C LYS A 75 3.70 -3.12 -4.08
N LEU A 76 2.57 -2.71 -4.65
CA LEU A 76 2.52 -2.06 -5.94
C LEU A 76 3.22 -0.69 -5.90
N ILE A 77 3.06 0.06 -4.80
CA ILE A 77 3.75 1.33 -4.56
C ILE A 77 5.26 1.08 -4.45
N ALA A 78 5.68 0.12 -3.65
CA ALA A 78 7.09 -0.23 -3.53
C ALA A 78 7.69 -0.66 -4.89
N ALA A 79 6.93 -1.42 -5.70
CA ALA A 79 7.33 -1.77 -7.06
C ALA A 79 7.48 -0.52 -7.95
N ALA A 80 6.50 0.38 -7.93
CA ALA A 80 6.53 1.63 -8.70
C ALA A 80 7.73 2.51 -8.31
N GLN A 81 8.04 2.63 -7.02
CA GLN A 81 9.17 3.42 -6.52
C GLN A 81 10.52 2.84 -6.98
N LEU A 82 10.61 1.52 -7.15
CA LEU A 82 11.76 0.83 -7.72
C LEU A 82 11.83 0.91 -9.26
N GLY A 83 10.86 1.56 -9.91
CA GLY A 83 10.73 1.60 -11.36
C GLY A 83 10.28 0.27 -11.98
N LEU A 84 9.72 -0.63 -11.18
CA LEU A 84 9.17 -1.90 -11.65
C LEU A 84 7.74 -1.72 -12.17
N PRO A 85 7.30 -2.58 -13.10
CA PRO A 85 5.94 -2.54 -13.62
C PRO A 85 4.90 -2.81 -12.52
N VAL A 86 3.94 -1.92 -12.37
CA VAL A 86 2.84 -1.99 -11.40
C VAL A 86 1.83 -3.04 -11.86
N LYS A 87 2.10 -4.31 -11.57
CA LYS A 87 1.28 -5.47 -11.99
C LYS A 87 1.08 -6.44 -10.82
N LEU A 88 -0.14 -6.95 -10.67
CA LEU A 88 -0.48 -7.92 -9.62
C LEU A 88 0.30 -9.23 -9.75
N ASP A 89 0.49 -9.70 -10.98
CA ASP A 89 1.20 -10.94 -11.30
C ASP A 89 2.67 -10.94 -10.82
N SER A 90 3.25 -9.76 -10.61
CA SER A 90 4.65 -9.61 -10.20
C SER A 90 4.84 -9.45 -8.69
N LEU A 91 3.76 -9.41 -7.89
CA LEU A 91 3.86 -9.10 -6.46
C LEU A 91 4.46 -10.23 -5.61
N ASN A 92 4.38 -11.48 -6.09
CA ASN A 92 4.96 -12.66 -5.43
C ASN A 92 6.42 -12.90 -5.80
N THR A 93 7.04 -12.04 -6.61
CA THR A 93 8.49 -12.10 -6.84
C THR A 93 9.18 -11.74 -5.52
N GLY A 94 9.70 -12.75 -4.81
CA GLY A 94 10.13 -12.74 -3.41
C GLY A 94 11.32 -11.84 -3.04
N LYS A 95 11.43 -10.66 -3.65
CA LYS A 95 12.49 -9.66 -3.45
C LYS A 95 11.98 -8.21 -3.47
N ILE A 96 10.68 -7.94 -3.40
CA ILE A 96 10.20 -6.55 -3.34
C ILE A 96 10.32 -6.06 -1.90
N LEU A 97 11.33 -5.23 -1.68
CA LEU A 97 11.96 -5.01 -0.38
C LEU A 97 11.16 -4.05 0.51
N VAL A 98 11.15 -4.40 1.80
CA VAL A 98 10.77 -3.59 2.98
C VAL A 98 11.48 -2.23 3.11
N TYR A 99 12.44 -1.90 2.25
CA TYR A 99 13.36 -0.78 2.47
C TYR A 99 12.84 0.61 2.08
N GLN A 100 11.74 0.75 1.33
CA GLN A 100 11.24 2.09 0.91
C GLN A 100 9.94 2.56 1.57
N LEU A 101 9.26 1.73 2.36
CA LEU A 101 8.07 2.17 3.12
C LEU A 101 8.41 3.10 4.29
N VAL A 102 9.70 3.30 4.58
CA VAL A 102 10.21 4.27 5.57
C VAL A 102 9.78 5.71 5.22
N ASN A 103 9.52 6.00 3.94
CA ASN A 103 9.03 7.30 3.49
C ASN A 103 7.52 7.54 3.74
N LEU A 104 6.75 6.49 4.01
CA LEU A 104 5.32 6.64 4.36
C LEU A 104 5.11 7.03 5.83
N ASN A 105 6.06 6.68 6.71
CA ASN A 105 5.98 6.94 8.15
C ASN A 105 6.72 8.24 8.57
N THR A 106 7.37 8.93 7.64
CA THR A 106 8.21 10.12 7.92
C THR A 106 7.46 11.46 7.81
N SER A 107 6.13 11.45 7.85
CA SER A 107 5.35 12.67 8.13
C SER A 107 4.90 12.76 9.60
N LYS A 108 5.76 12.28 10.51
CA LYS A 108 5.69 12.61 11.94
C LYS A 108 7.05 13.07 12.48
N ASN A 109 7.73 13.93 11.71
CA ASN A 109 8.87 14.73 12.20
C ASN A 109 9.27 15.90 11.26
N ARG A 110 8.30 16.68 10.76
CA ARG A 110 8.57 18.00 10.13
C ARG A 110 7.59 19.10 10.55
N CYS A 111 7.34 19.17 11.85
CA CYS A 111 6.86 20.38 12.51
C CYS A 111 7.69 20.57 13.79
N ASP A 112 8.92 21.08 13.65
CA ASP A 112 9.54 22.18 14.40
C ASP A 112 11.01 22.31 13.95
#